data_AF-A0A944NLY9-F1
#
_entry.id   AF-A0A944NLY9-F1
#
_cell.length_a   1.000
_cell.length_b   1.000
_cell.length_c   1.000
_cell.angle_alpha   90.00
_cell.angle_beta   90.00
_cell.angle_gamma   90.00
#
_symmetry.space_group_name_H-M   'P 1'
#
loop_
_entity.id
_entity.type
_entity.pdbx_description
1 polymer ?
#
loop_
_entity_poly.entity_id
_entity_poly.type
_entity_poly.pdbx_seq_one_letter_code
_entity_poly.pdbx_strand_id
1 'polypeptide(L)' 'MTLTRTEVRELLDRYQISPKRSLGQNFVVEPNTVRRIAELAGIGAGDQVVEIGP' A
#
# COMPACT_ATOMS: atom_id res chain seq x y z
N MET A 1 4.30 -2.44 -6.67
CA MET A 1 3.26 -1.60 -7.30
C MET A 1 3.06 -0.37 -6.43
N THR A 2 2.88 0.80 -7.01
CA THR A 2 2.56 2.01 -6.23
C THR A 2 1.28 2.59 -6.78
N LEU A 3 0.29 2.78 -5.92
CA LEU A 3 -1.03 3.26 -6.32
C LEU A 3 -1.13 4.76 -6.04
N THR A 4 -1.72 5.48 -6.96
CA THR A 4 -2.18 6.86 -6.77
C THR A 4 -3.53 6.88 -6.05
N ARG A 5 -3.93 8.05 -5.57
CA ARG A 5 -5.23 8.24 -4.92
C ARG A 5 -6.41 7.88 -5.83
N THR A 6 -6.29 8.16 -7.12
CA THR A 6 -7.34 7.85 -8.10
C THR A 6 -7.46 6.35 -8.29
N GLU A 7 -6.33 5.64 -8.49
CA GLU A 7 -6.32 4.19 -8.67
C GLU A 7 -6.85 3.45 -7.43
N VAL A 8 -6.51 3.88 -6.21
CA VAL A 8 -7.08 3.29 -4.98
C VAL A 8 -8.60 3.45 -4.96
N ARG A 9 -9.13 4.61 -5.31
CA ARG A 9 -10.58 4.84 -5.35
C ARG A 9 -11.25 3.97 -6.39
N GLU A 10 -10.71 3.92 -7.60
CA GLU A 10 -11.24 3.08 -8.67
C GLU A 10 -11.25 1.59 -8.31
N LEU A 11 -10.21 1.11 -7.61
CA LEU A 11 -10.16 -0.26 -7.11
C LEU A 11 -11.23 -0.52 -6.05
N LEU A 12 -11.35 0.36 -5.06
CA LEU A 12 -12.36 0.24 -4.01
C LEU A 12 -13.78 0.23 -4.60
N ASP A 13 -14.07 1.13 -5.53
CA ASP A 13 -15.37 1.22 -6.20
C ASP A 13 -15.65 -0.02 -7.06
N ARG A 14 -14.67 -0.48 -7.84
CA ARG A 14 -14.77 -1.68 -8.70
C ARG A 14 -15.13 -2.93 -7.90
N TYR A 15 -14.52 -3.09 -6.74
CA TYR A 15 -14.77 -4.26 -5.87
C TYR A 15 -15.87 -4.02 -4.83
N GLN A 16 -16.51 -2.85 -4.85
CA GLN A 16 -17.54 -2.46 -3.87
C GLN A 16 -17.05 -2.58 -2.42
N ILE A 17 -15.78 -2.26 -2.19
CA ILE A 17 -15.14 -2.32 -0.87
C ILE A 17 -15.16 -0.93 -0.25
N SER A 18 -15.66 -0.84 0.98
CA SER A 18 -15.53 0.35 1.81
C SER A 18 -14.46 0.15 2.90
N PRO A 19 -13.46 1.04 3.03
CA PRO A 19 -12.44 0.93 4.07
C PRO A 19 -13.05 0.94 5.47
N LYS A 20 -12.66 -0.03 6.30
CA LYS A 20 -13.16 -0.16 7.68
C LYS A 20 -12.21 0.51 8.67
N ARG A 21 -12.68 1.60 9.28
CA ARG A 21 -11.95 2.32 10.33
C ARG A 21 -11.61 1.44 11.54
N SER A 22 -12.51 0.54 11.93
CA SER A 22 -12.29 -0.38 13.05
C SER A 22 -11.15 -1.37 12.82
N LEU A 23 -10.77 -1.60 11.55
CA LEU A 23 -9.64 -2.45 11.16
C LEU A 23 -8.37 -1.63 10.85
N GLY A 24 -8.42 -0.30 11.01
CA GLY A 24 -7.28 0.57 10.71
C GLY A 24 -6.88 0.63 9.24
N GLN A 25 -7.80 0.30 8.31
CA GLN A 25 -7.50 0.30 6.87
C GLN A 25 -7.22 1.71 6.35
N ASN A 26 -5.94 1.98 6.07
CA ASN A 26 -5.45 3.21 5.46
C ASN A 26 -4.53 2.83 4.30
N PHE A 27 -4.79 3.34 3.10
CA PHE A 27 -4.02 2.99 1.90
C PHE A 27 -2.99 4.07 1.59
N VAL A 28 -1.75 3.68 1.31
CA VAL A 28 -0.69 4.60 0.89
C VAL A 28 -0.92 4.97 -0.58
N VAL A 29 -1.14 6.25 -0.86
CA VAL A 29 -1.48 6.77 -2.19
C VAL A 29 -0.36 7.59 -2.84
N GLU A 30 0.79 7.70 -2.15
CA GLU A 30 1.98 8.42 -2.61
C GLU A 30 3.09 7.41 -2.94
N PRO A 31 3.40 7.19 -4.23
CA PRO A 31 4.41 6.22 -4.66
C PRO A 31 5.78 6.40 -4.01
N ASN A 32 6.20 7.65 -3.79
CA ASN A 32 7.51 7.93 -3.21
C ASN A 32 7.59 7.53 -1.73
N THR A 33 6.47 7.54 -1.01
CA THR A 33 6.42 7.07 0.39
C THR A 33 6.74 5.59 0.48
N VAL A 34 6.15 4.76 -0.40
CA VAL A 34 6.42 3.31 -0.43
C VAL A 34 7.88 3.03 -0.76
N ARG A 35 8.44 3.72 -1.76
CA ARG A 35 9.87 3.58 -2.14
C ARG A 35 10.78 3.94 -0.97
N ARG A 36 10.52 5.07 -0.31
CA ARG A 36 11.32 5.52 0.83
C ARG A 36 11.25 4.57 2.02
N ILE A 37 10.10 3.94 2.27
CA ILE A 37 9.97 2.91 3.32
C ILE A 37 10.88 1.72 2.99
N ALA A 38 10.83 1.21 1.76
CA ALA A 38 11.66 0.08 1.34
C ALA A 38 13.17 0.41 1.40
N GLU A 39 13.56 1.61 0.97
CA GLU A 39 14.94 2.10 1.08
C GLU A 39 15.42 2.19 2.53
N LEU A 40 14.60 2.77 3.42
CA LEU A 40 14.93 2.88 4.85
C LEU A 40 14.97 1.53 5.56
N ALA A 41 14.19 0.56 5.09
CA ALA A 41 14.24 -0.83 5.56
C ALA A 41 15.45 -1.60 5.03
N GLY A 42 16.22 -1.04 4.10
CA GLY A 42 17.42 -1.65 3.54
C GLY A 42 17.15 -2.87 2.66
N ILE A 43 15.94 -3.00 2.11
CA ILE A 43 15.51 -4.17 1.34
C ILE A 43 16.27 -4.20 -0.01
N GLY A 44 16.91 -5.33 -0.29
CA GLY A 44 17.66 -5.60 -1.51
C GLY A 44 17.14 -6.81 -2.30
N ALA A 45 17.81 -7.09 -3.41
CA ALA A 45 17.51 -8.28 -4.20
C ALA A 45 17.90 -9.55 -3.44
N GLY A 46 16.96 -10.49 -3.31
CA GLY A 46 17.15 -11.75 -2.61
C GLY A 46 16.66 -11.77 -1.16
N ASP A 47 16.27 -10.62 -0.61
CA ASP A 47 15.68 -10.56 0.73
C ASP A 47 14.29 -11.21 0.76
N GLN A 48 14.02 -11.93 1.85
CA GLN A 48 12.70 -12.45 2.15
C GLN A 48 11.95 -11.44 3.02
N VAL A 49 10.85 -10.90 2.50
CA VAL A 49 10.04 -9.87 3.17
C VAL A 49 8.72 -10.45 3.64
N VAL A 50 8.33 -10.12 4.86
CA VAL A 50 6.97 -10.38 5.38
C VAL A 50 6.22 -9.05 5.46
N GLU A 51 5.15 -8.93 4.70
CA GLU A 51 4.24 -7.78 4.71
C GLU A 51 2.98 -8.12 5.51
N ILE A 52 2.57 -7.21 6.40
CA ILE A 52 1.36 -7.35 7.21
C ILE A 52 0.40 -6.22 6.87
N GLY A 53 -0.78 -6.58 6.35
CA GLY A 53 -1.81 -5.63 5.92
C GLY A 53 -1.53 -5.00 4.54
N PRO A 54 -1.57 -5.80 3.45
CA PRO A 54 -1.39 -5.31 2.08
C PRO A 54 -2.60 -4.53 1.55
#